data_AF-A0A4R1AVG3-F1
#
_entry.id   AF-A0A4R1AVG3-F1
#
_cell.length_a   1.000
_cell.length_b   1.000
_cell.length_c   1.000
_cell.angle_alpha   90.00
_cell.angle_beta   90.00
_cell.angle_gamma   90.00
#
_symmetry.space_group_name_H-M   'P 1'
#
loop_
_entity.id
_entity.type
_entity.pdbx_description
1 polymer ?
#
loop_
_entity_poly.entity_id
_entity_poly.type
_entity_poly.pdbx_seq_one_letter_code
_entity_poly.pdbx_strand_id
1 'polypeptide(L)'
;MKKLSESELSFQELNDIPRSSRQKQQTFQRMMSEISRESDNKRRVLPKVLTGMVSLAACFLFVFIIFSETELNNGTDILSSIDGKEIVQMGLATSKLETSFLPGEEENQKDTFIIDDDNGSKIVFEMLKSAEISTFKPVTDPSYDLLITLTGPEILKIKVWEEEGEVYLKELNKDKYYYVPEEKSKVFFEYASSLPHYIKKPR
;
A
#
# COMPACT_ATOMS: atom_id res chain seq x y z
N MET A 1 53.99 20.56 -7.60
CA MET A 1 54.95 19.43 -7.62
C MET A 1 54.15 18.14 -7.54
N LYS A 2 54.22 17.28 -8.55
CA LYS A 2 53.55 15.96 -8.51
C LYS A 2 54.38 15.05 -7.59
N LYS A 3 53.75 14.46 -6.57
CA LYS A 3 54.37 13.40 -5.75
C LYS A 3 54.60 12.21 -6.67
N LEU A 4 55.88 11.91 -6.92
CA LEU A 4 56.29 10.70 -7.64
C LEU A 4 55.96 9.49 -6.76
N SER A 5 55.51 8.40 -7.36
CA SER A 5 55.20 7.16 -6.64
C SER A 5 56.51 6.47 -6.19
N GLU A 6 56.48 5.69 -5.10
CA GLU A 6 57.65 4.93 -4.61
C GLU A 6 58.32 4.08 -5.70
N SER A 7 57.54 3.61 -6.67
CA SER A 7 58.02 2.89 -7.86
C SER A 7 58.91 3.73 -8.79
N GLU A 8 58.70 5.05 -8.87
CA GLU A 8 59.51 5.96 -9.68
C GLU A 8 60.85 6.27 -8.99
N LEU A 9 60.87 6.30 -7.65
CA LEU A 9 62.10 6.47 -6.86
C LEU A 9 63.01 5.23 -6.94
N SER A 10 62.43 4.03 -6.87
CA SER A 10 63.18 2.78 -7.05
C SER A 10 63.79 2.64 -8.46
N PHE A 11 63.19 3.27 -9.47
CA PHE A 11 63.73 3.30 -10.82
C PHE A 11 64.89 4.29 -11.01
N GLN A 12 64.99 5.30 -10.15
CA GLN A 12 66.08 6.27 -10.20
C GLN A 12 67.43 5.64 -9.81
N GLU A 13 67.43 4.66 -8.90
CA GLU A 13 68.63 3.89 -8.52
C GLU A 13 69.12 2.96 -9.66
N LEU A 14 68.24 2.55 -10.58
CA LEU A 14 68.61 1.77 -11.77
C LEU A 14 69.34 2.61 -12.84
N ASN A 15 69.40 3.95 -12.68
CA ASN A 15 70.10 4.79 -13.63
C ASN A 15 71.62 4.69 -13.57
N ASP A 16 72.17 4.33 -12.41
CA ASP A 16 73.62 4.17 -12.18
C ASP A 16 74.20 2.92 -12.86
N ILE A 17 73.34 2.01 -13.33
CA ILE A 17 73.77 0.84 -14.09
C ILE A 17 73.96 1.26 -15.57
N PRO A 18 75.13 0.99 -16.18
CA PRO A 18 75.45 1.41 -17.56
C PRO A 18 74.71 0.52 -18.59
N ARG A 19 73.40 0.68 -18.68
CA ARG A 19 72.52 0.04 -19.69
C ARG A 19 71.95 1.08 -20.63
N SER A 20 71.68 0.66 -21.87
CA SER A 20 71.06 1.55 -22.86
C SER A 20 69.69 2.05 -22.40
N SER A 21 69.34 3.29 -22.75
CA SER A 21 68.04 3.90 -22.43
C SER A 21 66.87 3.04 -22.94
N ARG A 22 67.04 2.42 -24.10
CA ARG A 22 66.05 1.51 -24.70
C ARG A 22 65.76 0.28 -23.84
N GLN A 23 66.80 -0.32 -23.24
CA GLN A 23 66.64 -1.46 -22.33
C GLN A 23 65.93 -1.04 -21.04
N LYS A 24 66.30 0.11 -20.46
CA LYS A 24 65.64 0.64 -19.25
C LYS A 24 64.15 0.88 -19.48
N GLN A 25 63.78 1.46 -20.61
CA GLN A 25 62.38 1.72 -20.96
C GLN A 25 61.59 0.43 -21.20
N GLN A 26 62.19 -0.58 -21.84
CA GLN A 26 61.57 -1.89 -22.00
C GLN A 26 61.33 -2.60 -20.65
N THR A 27 62.29 -2.53 -19.72
CA THR A 27 62.14 -3.11 -18.39
C THR A 27 61.05 -2.40 -17.58
N PHE A 28 60.99 -1.06 -17.65
CA PHE A 28 59.93 -0.28 -17.01
C PHE A 28 58.55 -0.64 -17.54
N GLN A 29 58.40 -0.69 -18.87
CA GLN A 29 57.13 -1.08 -19.49
C GLN A 29 56.71 -2.50 -19.10
N ARG A 30 57.66 -3.44 -19.02
CA ARG A 30 57.40 -4.82 -18.61
C ARG A 30 56.92 -4.89 -17.16
N MET A 31 57.60 -4.21 -16.23
CA MET A 31 57.16 -4.14 -14.82
C MET A 31 55.78 -3.51 -14.67
N MET A 32 55.54 -2.38 -15.33
CA MET A 32 54.22 -1.73 -15.29
C MET A 32 53.12 -2.64 -15.85
N SER A 33 53.42 -3.41 -16.91
CA SER A 33 52.45 -4.37 -17.47
C SER A 33 52.19 -5.56 -16.53
N GLU A 34 53.18 -6.02 -15.77
CA GLU A 34 53.02 -7.09 -14.78
C GLU A 34 52.23 -6.63 -13.56
N ILE A 35 52.52 -5.44 -13.03
CA ILE A 35 51.76 -4.81 -11.93
C ILE A 35 50.28 -4.64 -12.34
N SER A 36 50.04 -4.22 -13.60
CA SER A 36 48.69 -4.09 -14.15
C SER A 36 47.97 -5.44 -14.17
N ARG A 37 48.67 -6.51 -14.63
CA ARG A 37 48.14 -7.88 -14.72
C ARG A 37 47.83 -8.49 -13.36
N GLU A 38 48.63 -8.19 -12.35
CA GLU A 38 48.42 -8.65 -10.98
C GLU A 38 47.22 -7.96 -10.32
N SER A 39 46.94 -6.71 -10.68
CA SER A 39 45.75 -5.98 -10.23
C SER A 39 44.45 -6.50 -10.86
N ASP A 40 44.47 -6.88 -12.15
CA ASP A 40 43.28 -7.39 -12.85
C ASP A 40 42.89 -8.81 -12.39
N ASN A 41 43.86 -9.65 -11.99
CA ASN A 41 43.58 -10.96 -11.37
C ASN A 41 42.99 -10.85 -9.95
N LYS A 42 42.96 -9.65 -9.36
CA LYS A 42 42.34 -9.34 -8.06
C LYS A 42 40.95 -8.73 -8.18
N ARG A 43 40.31 -8.77 -9.37
CA ARG A 43 38.86 -8.52 -9.47
C ARG A 43 38.14 -9.60 -8.67
N ARG A 44 37.73 -9.21 -7.46
CA ARG A 44 37.01 -10.01 -6.48
C ARG A 44 35.86 -10.73 -7.18
N VAL A 45 36.05 -12.03 -7.39
CA VAL A 45 34.95 -12.96 -7.59
C VAL A 45 34.20 -12.94 -6.27
N LEU A 46 33.23 -12.02 -6.12
CA LEU A 46 32.24 -12.13 -5.07
C LEU A 46 31.65 -13.55 -5.23
N PRO A 47 31.75 -14.41 -4.21
CA PRO A 47 31.29 -15.77 -4.34
C PRO A 47 29.80 -15.72 -4.70
N LYS A 48 29.38 -16.42 -5.75
CA LYS A 48 28.00 -16.43 -6.26
C LYS A 48 26.96 -16.71 -5.16
N VAL A 49 27.39 -17.35 -4.07
CA VAL A 49 26.62 -17.60 -2.84
C VAL A 49 26.18 -16.31 -2.14
N LEU A 50 27.03 -15.26 -2.12
CA LEU A 50 26.71 -13.98 -1.48
C LEU A 50 25.57 -13.26 -2.22
N THR A 51 25.59 -13.27 -3.54
CA THR A 51 24.49 -12.76 -4.38
C THR A 51 23.19 -13.56 -4.19
N GLY A 52 23.29 -14.88 -3.97
CA GLY A 52 22.13 -15.72 -3.66
C GLY A 52 21.49 -15.36 -2.31
N MET A 53 22.30 -15.18 -1.26
CA MET A 53 21.78 -14.78 0.06
C MET A 53 21.16 -13.39 0.06
N VAL A 54 21.74 -12.43 -0.65
CA VAL A 54 21.17 -11.07 -0.77
C VAL A 54 19.82 -11.11 -1.51
N SER A 55 19.71 -11.90 -2.57
CA SER A 55 18.43 -12.09 -3.27
C SER A 55 17.37 -12.74 -2.39
N LEU A 56 17.76 -13.74 -1.58
CA LEU A 56 16.85 -14.44 -0.67
C LEU A 56 16.37 -13.49 0.43
N ALA A 57 17.27 -12.71 1.03
CA ALA A 57 16.94 -11.69 2.01
C ALA A 57 16.01 -10.60 1.44
N ALA A 58 16.24 -10.16 0.20
CA ALA A 58 15.35 -9.20 -0.47
C ALA A 58 13.95 -9.79 -0.69
N CYS A 59 13.83 -11.05 -1.11
CA CYS A 59 12.54 -11.73 -1.22
C CYS A 59 11.83 -11.85 0.14
N PHE A 60 12.56 -12.20 1.21
CA PHE A 60 12.01 -12.25 2.56
C PHE A 60 11.51 -10.89 3.04
N LEU A 61 12.26 -9.81 2.79
CA LEU A 61 11.80 -8.46 3.11
C LEU A 61 10.56 -8.08 2.30
N PHE A 62 10.48 -8.46 1.03
CA PHE A 62 9.31 -8.19 0.19
C PHE A 62 8.07 -8.92 0.71
N VAL A 63 8.20 -10.20 1.06
CA VAL A 63 7.14 -10.99 1.69
C VAL A 63 6.76 -10.38 3.05
N PHE A 64 7.72 -9.96 3.85
CA PHE A 64 7.48 -9.35 5.16
C PHE A 64 6.76 -7.99 5.05
N ILE A 65 7.10 -7.17 4.05
CA ILE A 65 6.40 -5.91 3.77
C ILE A 65 4.94 -6.19 3.37
N ILE A 66 4.71 -7.12 2.44
CA ILE A 66 3.35 -7.51 2.02
C ILE A 66 2.55 -8.05 3.21
N PHE A 67 3.13 -8.95 4.01
CA PHE A 67 2.46 -9.52 5.18
C PHE A 67 2.20 -8.47 6.27
N SER A 68 3.15 -7.56 6.52
CA SER A 68 2.99 -6.49 7.51
C SER A 68 1.93 -5.48 7.09
N GLU A 69 1.82 -5.16 5.80
CA GLU A 69 0.78 -4.28 5.26
C GLU A 69 -0.61 -4.93 5.37
N THR A 70 -0.71 -6.24 5.14
CA THR A 70 -1.95 -6.98 5.41
C THR A 70 -2.28 -7.06 6.90
N GLU A 71 -1.31 -7.23 7.81
CA GLU A 71 -1.60 -7.28 9.25
C GLU A 71 -1.96 -5.91 9.85
N LEU A 72 -1.31 -4.82 9.40
CA LEU A 72 -1.69 -3.45 9.82
C LEU A 72 -3.11 -3.10 9.38
N ASN A 73 -3.56 -3.56 8.22
CA ASN A 73 -4.93 -3.34 7.73
C ASN A 73 -5.96 -4.34 8.30
N ASN A 74 -5.54 -5.54 8.71
CA ASN A 74 -6.44 -6.54 9.30
C ASN A 74 -6.83 -6.23 10.76
N GLY A 75 -6.12 -5.30 11.40
CA GLY A 75 -6.27 -5.00 12.82
C GLY A 75 -7.32 -3.95 13.19
N THR A 76 -7.65 -3.01 12.30
CA THR A 76 -8.61 -1.94 12.66
C THR A 76 -10.03 -2.43 12.47
N ASP A 77 -10.75 -2.53 13.57
CA ASP A 77 -12.18 -2.76 13.58
C ASP A 77 -12.91 -1.52 13.00
N ILE A 78 -14.05 -1.68 12.33
CA ILE A 78 -14.90 -0.56 11.90
C ILE A 78 -15.15 0.38 13.08
N LEU A 79 -15.39 -0.19 14.27
CA LEU A 79 -15.57 0.57 15.51
C LEU A 79 -14.34 1.44 15.86
N SER A 80 -13.14 0.89 15.71
CA SER A 80 -11.89 1.62 15.98
C SER A 80 -11.62 2.73 14.95
N SER A 81 -12.08 2.55 13.71
CA SER A 81 -11.94 3.57 12.68
C SER A 81 -12.84 4.78 12.93
N ILE A 82 -14.03 4.58 13.51
CA ILE A 82 -15.01 5.66 13.76
C ILE A 82 -14.89 6.28 15.16
N ASP A 83 -14.16 5.67 16.10
CA ASP A 83 -14.11 6.13 17.48
C ASP A 83 -13.52 7.55 17.59
N GLY A 84 -14.26 8.44 18.25
CA GLY A 84 -13.91 9.85 18.42
C GLY A 84 -13.91 10.70 17.14
N LYS A 85 -14.43 10.19 16.01
CA LYS A 85 -14.50 10.93 14.74
C LYS A 85 -15.94 11.23 14.34
N GLU A 86 -16.13 12.35 13.65
CA GLU A 86 -17.43 12.74 13.08
C GLU A 86 -17.46 12.41 11.58
N ILE A 87 -18.66 12.16 11.06
CA ILE A 87 -18.89 11.98 9.61
C ILE A 87 -18.99 13.37 8.98
N VAL A 88 -18.07 13.68 8.07
CA VAL A 88 -18.02 14.96 7.33
C VAL A 88 -18.89 14.89 6.08
N GLN A 89 -18.84 13.76 5.38
CA GLN A 89 -19.61 13.54 4.17
C GLN A 89 -19.90 12.05 4.02
N MET A 90 -21.06 11.76 3.45
CA MET A 90 -21.47 10.39 3.17
C MET A 90 -21.95 10.26 1.72
N GLY A 91 -21.55 9.18 1.07
CA GLY A 91 -22.04 8.76 -0.24
C GLY A 91 -22.72 7.41 -0.13
N LEU A 92 -23.92 7.26 -0.67
CA LEU A 92 -24.63 5.99 -0.74
C LEU A 92 -24.98 5.69 -2.19
N ALA A 93 -24.70 4.49 -2.68
CA ALA A 93 -25.14 4.06 -4.00
C ALA A 93 -25.73 2.64 -3.94
N THR A 94 -26.68 2.32 -4.81
CA THR A 94 -27.09 0.93 -4.98
C THR A 94 -25.93 0.12 -5.53
N SER A 95 -25.54 -0.94 -4.83
CA SER A 95 -24.41 -1.75 -5.25
C SER A 95 -24.81 -2.74 -6.35
N LYS A 96 -23.86 -3.06 -7.23
CA LYS A 96 -24.07 -3.99 -8.35
C LYS A 96 -23.37 -5.33 -8.15
N LEU A 97 -22.16 -5.33 -7.58
CA LEU A 97 -21.31 -6.50 -7.41
C LEU A 97 -20.46 -6.35 -6.14
N GLU A 98 -20.02 -7.47 -5.55
CA GLU A 98 -19.10 -7.47 -4.38
C GLU A 98 -17.77 -6.75 -4.66
N THR A 99 -17.25 -6.85 -5.89
CA THR A 99 -15.89 -6.37 -6.23
C THR A 99 -15.84 -4.94 -6.78
N SER A 100 -16.98 -4.36 -7.16
CA SER A 100 -17.05 -2.99 -7.70
C SER A 100 -17.54 -2.03 -6.64
N PHE A 101 -16.96 -0.86 -6.49
CA PHE A 101 -17.45 0.16 -5.56
C PHE A 101 -17.82 1.43 -6.32
N LEU A 102 -19.05 1.90 -6.17
CA LEU A 102 -19.59 2.99 -6.98
C LEU A 102 -19.42 4.41 -6.42
N PRO A 103 -19.53 4.70 -5.11
CA PRO A 103 -19.44 6.07 -4.65
C PRO A 103 -18.02 6.60 -4.87
N GLY A 104 -17.87 7.32 -5.97
CA GLY A 104 -16.77 8.21 -6.29
C GLY A 104 -17.28 9.65 -6.30
N GLU A 105 -16.35 10.60 -6.31
CA GLU A 105 -16.57 12.06 -6.21
C GLU A 105 -17.50 12.68 -7.27
N GLU A 106 -18.05 11.88 -8.19
CA GLU A 106 -18.92 12.36 -9.26
C GLU A 106 -20.39 12.38 -8.83
N GLU A 107 -20.83 13.59 -8.47
CA GLU A 107 -22.19 14.02 -8.12
C GLU A 107 -23.30 13.64 -9.16
N ASN A 108 -22.92 13.04 -10.30
CA ASN A 108 -23.80 12.82 -11.47
C ASN A 108 -23.98 11.35 -11.88
N GLN A 109 -23.52 10.38 -11.10
CA GLN A 109 -23.85 8.97 -11.37
C GLN A 109 -25.29 8.68 -10.96
N LYS A 110 -26.08 8.10 -11.87
CA LYS A 110 -27.43 7.61 -11.56
C LYS A 110 -27.34 6.65 -10.37
N ASP A 111 -28.22 6.87 -9.39
CA ASP A 111 -28.36 6.04 -8.18
C ASP A 111 -27.23 6.18 -7.15
N THR A 112 -26.43 7.26 -7.22
CA THR A 112 -25.53 7.72 -6.16
C THR A 112 -26.13 8.93 -5.43
N PHE A 113 -26.10 8.89 -4.11
CA PHE A 113 -26.64 9.91 -3.21
C PHE A 113 -25.49 10.48 -2.39
N ILE A 114 -25.21 11.78 -2.54
CA ILE A 114 -24.36 12.51 -1.59
C ILE A 114 -25.27 13.01 -0.47
N ILE A 115 -24.97 12.61 0.74
CA ILE A 115 -25.74 12.91 1.94
C ILE A 115 -24.94 13.91 2.76
N ASP A 116 -25.51 15.11 2.88
CA ASP A 116 -24.98 16.25 3.65
C ASP A 116 -26.01 16.69 4.71
N ASP A 117 -26.71 15.72 5.31
CA ASP A 117 -27.66 15.95 6.40
C ASP A 117 -27.21 15.29 7.70
N ASP A 118 -27.49 15.96 8.82
CA ASP A 118 -27.12 15.48 10.16
C ASP A 118 -27.85 14.18 10.51
N ASN A 119 -29.07 14.01 9.99
CA ASN A 119 -29.93 12.88 10.32
C ASN A 119 -29.41 11.58 9.68
N GLY A 120 -29.11 11.59 8.37
CA GLY A 120 -28.53 10.44 7.69
C GLY A 120 -27.17 10.07 8.27
N SER A 121 -26.33 11.08 8.54
CA SER A 121 -25.03 10.89 9.18
C SER A 121 -25.17 10.22 10.54
N LYS A 122 -26.12 10.66 11.37
CA LYS A 122 -26.39 10.04 12.69
C LYS A 122 -26.90 8.60 12.58
N ILE A 123 -27.79 8.31 11.63
CA ILE A 123 -28.33 6.96 11.42
C ILE A 123 -27.19 6.00 11.06
N VAL A 124 -26.34 6.38 10.10
CA VAL A 124 -25.22 5.55 9.68
C VAL A 124 -24.18 5.43 10.79
N PHE A 125 -23.86 6.51 11.49
CA PHE A 125 -22.93 6.44 12.62
C PHE A 125 -23.41 5.47 13.70
N GLU A 126 -24.69 5.53 14.09
CA GLU A 126 -25.30 4.62 15.05
C GLU A 126 -25.30 3.16 14.55
N MET A 127 -25.58 2.94 13.27
CA MET A 127 -25.51 1.63 12.63
C MET A 127 -24.10 1.03 12.77
N LEU A 128 -23.06 1.77 12.38
CA LEU A 128 -21.67 1.32 12.45
C LEU A 128 -21.21 1.08 13.89
N LYS A 129 -21.60 1.95 14.81
CA LYS A 129 -21.26 1.83 16.22
C LYS A 129 -21.91 0.60 16.88
N SER A 130 -23.10 0.23 16.43
CA SER A 130 -23.82 -0.95 16.91
C SER A 130 -23.40 -2.25 16.23
N ALA A 131 -22.55 -2.19 15.21
CA ALA A 131 -22.18 -3.34 14.42
C ALA A 131 -21.27 -4.28 15.23
N GLU A 132 -21.62 -5.56 15.25
CA GLU A 132 -20.89 -6.61 15.95
C GLU A 132 -20.20 -7.53 14.94
N ILE A 133 -19.03 -8.08 15.28
CA ILE A 133 -18.33 -9.01 14.39
C ILE A 133 -19.21 -10.24 14.15
N SER A 134 -19.41 -10.58 12.88
CA SER A 134 -20.18 -11.74 12.46
C SER A 134 -19.31 -12.76 11.73
N THR A 135 -19.57 -14.03 11.98
CA THR A 135 -19.01 -15.14 11.20
C THR A 135 -19.88 -15.50 9.99
N PHE A 136 -21.09 -14.93 9.91
CA PHE A 136 -21.97 -15.12 8.77
C PHE A 136 -21.47 -14.31 7.58
N LYS A 137 -21.28 -15.00 6.45
CA LYS A 137 -20.97 -14.37 5.17
C LYS A 137 -22.25 -14.37 4.32
N PRO A 138 -22.74 -13.19 3.91
CA PRO A 138 -23.90 -13.09 3.05
C PRO A 138 -23.72 -13.85 1.73
N VAL A 139 -24.79 -14.46 1.25
CA VAL A 139 -24.81 -15.21 -0.02
C VAL A 139 -25.37 -14.35 -1.16
N THR A 140 -26.14 -13.32 -0.82
CA THR A 140 -26.72 -12.37 -1.77
C THR A 140 -25.68 -11.36 -2.27
N ASP A 141 -26.01 -10.70 -3.38
CA ASP A 141 -25.24 -9.54 -3.82
C ASP A 141 -25.45 -8.37 -2.84
N PRO A 142 -24.43 -7.52 -2.61
CA PRO A 142 -24.55 -6.35 -1.76
C PRO A 142 -25.60 -5.38 -2.29
N SER A 143 -26.47 -4.91 -1.39
CA SER A 143 -27.55 -3.96 -1.67
C SER A 143 -27.02 -2.54 -1.88
N TYR A 144 -26.02 -2.11 -1.08
CA TYR A 144 -25.50 -0.75 -1.14
C TYR A 144 -23.98 -0.66 -1.00
N ASP A 145 -23.44 0.40 -1.61
CA ASP A 145 -22.09 0.90 -1.39
C ASP A 145 -22.18 2.19 -0.58
N LEU A 146 -21.45 2.23 0.52
CA LEU A 146 -21.43 3.32 1.47
C LEU A 146 -20.01 3.89 1.60
N LEU A 147 -19.82 5.13 1.17
CA LEU A 147 -18.60 5.90 1.34
C LEU A 147 -18.78 6.87 2.50
N ILE A 148 -17.83 6.89 3.43
CA ILE A 148 -17.87 7.77 4.60
C ILE A 148 -16.55 8.47 4.70
N THR A 149 -16.57 9.80 4.65
CA THR A 149 -15.42 10.64 4.92
C THR A 149 -15.53 11.11 6.36
N LEU A 150 -14.55 10.74 7.19
CA LEU A 150 -14.49 11.10 8.60
C LEU A 150 -13.71 12.39 8.81
N THR A 151 -13.82 13.00 9.99
CA THR A 151 -12.94 14.09 10.42
C THR A 151 -11.49 13.58 10.49
N GLY A 152 -10.69 13.95 9.49
CA GLY A 152 -9.31 13.48 9.32
C GLY A 152 -9.05 13.02 7.87
N PRO A 153 -7.93 12.33 7.60
CA PRO A 153 -7.63 11.79 6.28
C PRO A 153 -8.36 10.47 5.97
N GLU A 154 -9.19 9.97 6.90
CA GLU A 154 -9.74 8.62 6.82
C GLU A 154 -11.05 8.58 6.02
N ILE A 155 -11.10 7.61 5.12
CA ILE A 155 -12.24 7.33 4.25
C ILE A 155 -12.58 5.85 4.41
N LEU A 156 -13.83 5.57 4.78
CA LEU A 156 -14.35 4.21 4.87
C LEU A 156 -15.16 3.88 3.63
N LYS A 157 -14.89 2.71 3.04
CA LYS A 157 -15.63 2.15 1.91
C LYS A 157 -16.29 0.87 2.37
N ILE A 158 -17.60 0.91 2.57
CA ILE A 158 -18.37 -0.14 3.22
C ILE A 158 -19.36 -0.71 2.21
N LYS A 159 -19.40 -2.02 2.13
CA LYS A 159 -20.42 -2.80 1.45
C LYS A 159 -21.52 -3.17 2.43
N VAL A 160 -22.77 -3.02 2.02
CA VAL A 160 -23.95 -3.31 2.82
C VAL A 160 -24.77 -4.39 2.14
N TRP A 161 -25.07 -5.45 2.86
CA TRP A 161 -25.97 -6.52 2.43
C TRP A 161 -27.26 -6.48 3.21
N GLU A 162 -28.34 -6.84 2.52
CA GLU A 162 -29.62 -7.19 3.12
C GLU A 162 -29.85 -8.69 2.90
N GLU A 163 -29.94 -9.45 3.99
CA GLU A 163 -30.26 -10.88 3.92
C GLU A 163 -31.24 -11.22 5.03
N GLU A 164 -32.40 -11.78 4.66
CA GLU A 164 -33.49 -12.14 5.59
C GLU A 164 -34.00 -10.97 6.49
N GLY A 165 -33.84 -9.72 6.03
CA GLY A 165 -34.24 -8.52 6.77
C GLY A 165 -33.16 -8.01 7.75
N GLU A 166 -31.98 -8.62 7.74
CA GLU A 166 -30.83 -8.23 8.53
C GLU A 166 -29.79 -7.48 7.68
N VAL A 167 -29.03 -6.58 8.32
CA VAL A 167 -27.93 -5.85 7.67
C VAL A 167 -26.61 -6.49 8.03
N TYR A 168 -25.82 -6.75 7.00
CA TYR A 168 -24.42 -7.12 7.13
C TYR A 168 -23.53 -6.08 6.47
N LEU A 169 -22.39 -5.79 7.11
CA LEU A 169 -21.43 -4.81 6.65
C LEU A 169 -20.07 -5.45 6.43
N LYS A 170 -19.33 -4.95 5.43
CA LYS A 170 -17.93 -5.30 5.21
C LYS A 170 -17.19 -4.10 4.68
N GLU A 171 -16.04 -3.79 5.24
CA GLU A 171 -15.15 -2.79 4.62
C GLU A 171 -14.45 -3.41 3.40
N LEU A 172 -14.39 -2.71 2.27
CA LEU A 172 -13.97 -3.27 0.97
C LEU A 172 -12.59 -3.95 0.99
N ASN A 173 -11.68 -3.46 1.85
CA ASN A 173 -10.31 -3.95 1.97
C ASN A 173 -10.10 -4.89 3.18
N LYS A 174 -11.17 -5.32 3.86
CA LYS A 174 -11.10 -6.18 5.04
C LYS A 174 -11.93 -7.44 4.86
N ASP A 175 -11.47 -8.55 5.43
CA ASP A 175 -12.16 -9.84 5.35
C ASP A 175 -13.15 -10.09 6.49
N LYS A 176 -13.37 -9.09 7.35
CA LYS A 176 -14.30 -9.18 8.48
C LYS A 176 -15.70 -8.72 8.07
N TYR A 177 -16.69 -9.53 8.41
CA TYR A 177 -18.10 -9.18 8.30
C TYR A 177 -18.63 -8.72 9.64
N TYR A 178 -19.62 -7.84 9.58
CA TYR A 178 -20.28 -7.31 10.74
C TYR A 178 -21.78 -7.49 10.58
N TYR A 179 -22.43 -7.80 11.69
CA TYR A 179 -23.86 -7.84 11.82
C TYR A 179 -24.34 -6.56 12.49
N VAL A 180 -25.44 -6.00 12.00
CA VAL A 180 -26.10 -4.85 12.63
C VAL A 180 -27.40 -5.33 13.28
N PRO A 181 -27.64 -4.99 14.56
CA PRO A 181 -28.89 -5.32 15.25
C PRO A 181 -30.14 -4.87 14.46
N GLU A 182 -31.17 -5.72 14.45
CA GLU A 182 -32.41 -5.55 13.67
C GLU A 182 -33.03 -4.13 13.82
N GLU A 183 -33.04 -3.57 15.03
CA GLU A 183 -33.56 -2.23 15.31
C GLU A 183 -32.86 -1.15 14.49
N LYS A 184 -31.52 -1.23 14.37
CA LYS A 184 -30.69 -0.26 13.64
C LYS A 184 -30.74 -0.53 12.13
N SER A 185 -30.80 -1.80 11.75
CA SER A 185 -30.98 -2.26 10.38
C SER A 185 -32.26 -1.69 9.75
N LYS A 186 -33.39 -1.76 10.45
CA LYS A 186 -34.67 -1.20 9.99
C LYS A 186 -34.59 0.30 9.76
N VAL A 187 -34.05 1.05 10.72
CA VAL A 187 -33.91 2.51 10.62
C VAL A 187 -33.04 2.90 9.41
N PHE A 188 -31.94 2.17 9.17
CA PHE A 188 -31.09 2.40 8.01
C PHE A 188 -31.85 2.16 6.69
N PHE A 189 -32.57 1.05 6.56
CA PHE A 189 -33.29 0.74 5.32
C PHE A 189 -34.48 1.66 5.05
N GLU A 190 -35.21 2.07 6.08
CA GLU A 190 -36.27 3.08 5.96
C GLU A 190 -35.69 4.39 5.44
N TYR A 191 -34.54 4.81 5.97
CA TYR A 191 -33.82 5.98 5.49
C TYR A 191 -33.34 5.81 4.05
N ALA A 192 -32.61 4.74 3.73
CA ALA A 192 -32.07 4.48 2.40
C ALA A 192 -33.18 4.42 1.32
N SER A 193 -34.32 3.79 1.65
CA SER A 193 -35.50 3.70 0.77
C SER A 193 -36.21 5.05 0.58
N SER A 194 -36.02 5.98 1.52
CA SER A 194 -36.58 7.33 1.43
C SER A 194 -35.77 8.26 0.53
N LEU A 195 -34.47 8.04 0.35
CA LEU A 195 -33.58 8.90 -0.43
C LEU A 195 -34.03 9.18 -1.87
N PRO A 196 -34.57 8.20 -2.65
CA PRO A 196 -35.13 8.45 -3.97
C PRO A 196 -36.27 9.48 -3.98
N HIS A 197 -36.95 9.69 -2.85
CA HIS A 197 -38.10 10.60 -2.71
C HIS A 197 -37.70 12.02 -2.28
N TYR A 198 -36.51 12.22 -1.72
CA TYR A 198 -36.08 13.51 -1.15
C TYR A 198 -35.29 14.41 -2.10
N ILE A 199 -34.78 13.89 -3.22
CA ILE A 199 -33.93 14.67 -4.13
C ILE A 199 -34.70 15.05 -5.40
N LYS A 200 -35.08 16.33 -5.49
CA LYS A 200 -35.45 16.95 -6.76
C LYS A 200 -34.29 16.74 -7.74
N LYS A 201 -34.55 16.03 -8.84
CA LYS A 201 -33.63 15.96 -9.98
C LYS A 201 -33.03 17.35 -10.26
N PRO A 202 -31.71 17.51 -10.32
CA PRO A 202 -31.13 18.71 -10.90
C PRO A 202 -31.70 18.84 -12.33
N ARG A 203 -32.18 20.04 -12.65
CA ARG A 203 -32.74 20.38 -13.97
C ARG A 203 -31.64 20.48 -15.01
#